data_AF-A0A535IET6-F1
#
_entry.id   AF-A0A535IET6-F1
#
_cell.length_a   1.000
_cell.length_b   1.000
_cell.length_c   1.000
_cell.angle_alpha   90.00
_cell.angle_beta   90.00
_cell.angle_gamma   90.00
#
_symmetry.space_group_name_H-M   'P 1'
#
loop_
_entity.id
_entity.type
_entity.pdbx_description
1 polymer ?
#
loop_
_entity_poly.entity_id
_entity_poly.type
_entity_poly.pdbx_seq_one_letter_code
_entity_poly.pdbx_strand_id
1 'polypeptide(L)'
;MVNANGAAELLLGNFVCARAIVDYVLMKKPAVVSIVAMGESGMAMNDEDEACSALLAARLRAESVDEQALLARARQGRAAQRFLENHPDAPSTDVDYCLQLDKFGFVMSVAREDGALVARRTFSV
;
A
#
# COMPACT_ATOMS: atom_id res chain seq x y z
N MET A 1 6.05 -11.58 1.93
CA MET A 1 6.56 -11.03 0.65
C MET A 1 7.31 -12.11 -0.11
N VAL A 2 6.58 -12.97 -0.83
CA VAL A 2 7.18 -14.05 -1.64
C VAL A 2 7.35 -13.61 -3.10
N ASN A 3 6.51 -12.68 -3.57
CA ASN A 3 6.41 -12.29 -4.99
C ASN A 3 7.19 -11.04 -5.38
N ALA A 4 7.82 -10.34 -4.43
CA ALA A 4 8.64 -9.15 -4.69
C ALA A 4 10.14 -9.48 -4.55
N ASN A 5 10.60 -10.51 -5.28
CA ASN A 5 12.00 -10.93 -5.25
C ASN A 5 12.81 -10.23 -6.36
N GLY A 6 14.10 -9.96 -6.10
CA GLY A 6 15.02 -9.38 -7.09
C GLY A 6 14.88 -7.86 -7.32
N ALA A 7 14.04 -7.17 -6.56
CA ALA A 7 13.98 -5.71 -6.58
C ALA A 7 15.22 -5.09 -5.89
N ALA A 8 15.74 -3.99 -6.44
CA ALA A 8 16.84 -3.24 -5.83
C ALA A 8 16.41 -2.53 -4.53
N GLU A 9 15.13 -2.19 -4.41
CA GLU A 9 14.53 -1.59 -3.22
C GLU A 9 13.08 -2.07 -3.10
N LEU A 10 12.62 -2.29 -1.86
CA LEU A 10 11.27 -2.72 -1.54
C LEU A 10 10.61 -1.69 -0.64
N LEU A 11 9.41 -1.25 -1.02
CA LEU A 11 8.60 -0.32 -0.24
C LEU A 11 7.26 -0.97 0.12
N LEU A 12 6.73 -0.69 1.31
CA LEU A 12 5.37 -1.09 1.66
C LEU A 12 4.36 -0.09 1.10
N GLY A 13 3.51 -0.54 0.17
CA GLY A 13 2.43 0.24 -0.43
C GLY A 13 1.19 0.29 0.46
N ASN A 14 0.65 1.48 0.70
CA ASN A 14 -0.59 1.69 1.47
C ASN A 14 -1.19 3.09 1.17
N PHE A 15 -2.45 3.30 1.55
CA PHE A 15 -3.14 4.60 1.37
C PHE A 15 -2.58 5.71 2.28
N VAL A 16 -2.25 5.38 3.53
CA VAL A 16 -1.84 6.37 4.55
C VAL A 16 -0.52 7.07 4.22
N CYS A 17 0.33 6.45 3.40
CA CYS A 17 1.62 6.99 2.94
C CYS A 17 1.64 7.21 1.42
N ALA A 18 0.51 7.13 0.71
CA ALA A 18 0.50 7.05 -0.76
C ALA A 18 1.28 8.19 -1.45
N ARG A 19 1.11 9.43 -0.98
CA ARG A 19 1.83 10.59 -1.50
C ARG A 19 3.33 10.51 -1.24
N ALA A 20 3.73 10.18 -0.02
CA ALA A 20 5.14 10.03 0.34
C ALA A 20 5.82 8.93 -0.48
N ILE A 21 5.12 7.84 -0.77
CA ILE A 21 5.61 6.75 -1.62
C ILE A 21 5.82 7.25 -3.06
N VAL A 22 4.83 7.94 -3.63
CA VAL A 22 4.91 8.48 -4.99
C VAL A 22 6.06 9.49 -5.11
N ASP A 23 6.14 10.45 -4.19
CA ASP A 23 7.18 11.47 -4.19
C ASP A 23 8.58 10.84 -4.05
N TYR A 24 8.74 9.85 -3.17
CA TYR A 24 9.99 9.10 -3.01
C TYR A 24 10.42 8.37 -4.29
N VAL A 25 9.48 7.66 -4.92
CA VAL A 25 9.77 6.92 -6.17
C VAL A 25 10.13 7.88 -7.31
N LEU A 26 9.39 8.98 -7.46
CA LEU A 26 9.67 10.00 -8.48
C LEU A 26 11.02 10.69 -8.26
N MET A 27 11.40 10.93 -7.00
CA MET A 27 12.71 11.48 -6.63
C MET A 27 13.84 10.52 -6.99
N LYS A 28 13.68 9.22 -6.70
CA LYS A 28 14.68 8.17 -6.97
C LYS A 28 14.87 7.90 -8.45
N LYS A 29 13.85 8.18 -9.29
CA LYS A 29 13.86 7.93 -10.74
C LYS A 29 14.35 6.52 -11.12
N PRO A 30 13.76 5.45 -10.53
CA PRO A 30 14.13 4.10 -10.91
C PRO A 30 13.76 3.82 -12.37
N ALA A 31 14.54 2.98 -13.04
CA ALA A 31 14.26 2.60 -14.43
C ALA A 31 12.95 1.80 -14.58
N VAL A 32 12.58 1.04 -13.55
CA VAL A 32 11.37 0.21 -13.51
C VAL A 32 10.74 0.33 -12.13
N VAL A 33 9.42 0.48 -12.10
CA VAL A 33 8.60 0.37 -10.88
C VAL A 33 7.62 -0.76 -11.07
N SER A 34 7.59 -1.69 -10.12
CA SER A 34 6.61 -2.78 -10.07
C SER A 34 5.74 -2.60 -8.83
N ILE A 35 4.42 -2.54 -9.03
CA ILE A 35 3.45 -2.50 -7.94
C ILE A 35 2.88 -3.92 -7.81
N VAL A 36 3.04 -4.50 -6.63
CA VAL A 36 2.59 -5.87 -6.34
C VAL A 36 1.38 -5.80 -5.41
N ALA A 37 0.18 -5.90 -5.98
CA ALA A 37 -1.04 -6.14 -5.21
C ALA A 37 -0.95 -7.56 -4.64
N MET A 38 -0.82 -7.69 -3.31
CA MET A 38 -0.56 -8.98 -2.67
C MET A 38 -1.75 -9.92 -2.76
N GLY A 39 -2.96 -9.37 -2.73
CA GLY A 39 -4.21 -10.09 -2.74
C GLY A 39 -4.34 -11.00 -1.53
N GLU A 40 -5.31 -11.91 -1.60
CA GLU A 40 -5.54 -12.90 -0.57
C GLU A 40 -4.61 -14.09 -0.78
N SER A 41 -3.56 -14.18 0.06
CA SER A 41 -2.54 -15.24 0.01
C SER A 41 -1.85 -15.40 -1.37
N GLY A 42 -1.84 -14.37 -2.21
CA GLY A 42 -1.33 -14.44 -3.58
C GLY A 42 -2.16 -15.32 -4.53
N MET A 43 -3.37 -15.72 -4.12
CA MET A 43 -4.24 -16.65 -4.87
C MET A 43 -5.50 -15.98 -5.42
N ALA A 44 -5.96 -14.91 -4.79
CA ALA A 44 -7.12 -14.15 -5.25
C ALA A 44 -6.88 -12.65 -5.17
N MET A 45 -7.43 -11.92 -6.13
CA MET A 45 -7.46 -10.46 -6.08
C MET A 45 -8.25 -9.99 -4.85
N ASN A 46 -7.83 -8.87 -4.29
CA ASN A 46 -8.53 -8.25 -3.17
C ASN A 46 -8.75 -6.76 -3.44
N ASP A 47 -9.93 -6.27 -3.11
CA ASP A 47 -10.39 -4.96 -3.57
C ASP A 47 -9.57 -3.80 -3.00
N GLU A 48 -9.09 -3.91 -1.76
CA GLU A 48 -8.26 -2.90 -1.12
C GLU A 48 -6.85 -2.83 -1.73
N ASP A 49 -6.26 -3.98 -2.05
CA ASP A 49 -4.94 -4.05 -2.67
C ASP A 49 -4.97 -3.55 -4.11
N GLU A 50 -6.01 -3.92 -4.88
CA GLU A 50 -6.24 -3.42 -6.23
C GLU A 50 -6.55 -1.92 -6.24
N ALA A 51 -7.33 -1.42 -5.28
CA ALA A 51 -7.61 0.00 -5.15
C ALA A 51 -6.34 0.79 -4.79
N CYS A 52 -5.51 0.28 -3.87
CA CYS A 52 -4.26 0.92 -3.50
C CYS A 52 -3.25 0.89 -4.65
N SER A 53 -3.14 -0.24 -5.36
CA SER A 53 -2.25 -0.37 -6.52
C SER A 53 -2.65 0.59 -7.64
N ALA A 54 -3.95 0.69 -7.94
CA ALA A 54 -4.48 1.62 -8.95
C ALA A 54 -4.19 3.08 -8.59
N LEU A 55 -4.38 3.46 -7.32
CA LEU A 55 -4.05 4.80 -6.83
C LEU A 55 -2.57 5.14 -7.04
N LEU A 56 -1.67 4.27 -6.55
CA LEU A 56 -0.23 4.47 -6.67
C LEU A 56 0.21 4.52 -8.14
N ALA A 57 -0.34 3.64 -8.98
CA ALA A 57 -0.03 3.58 -10.40
C ALA A 57 -0.45 4.86 -11.13
N ALA A 58 -1.68 5.34 -10.90
CA ALA A 58 -2.19 6.57 -11.49
C ALA A 58 -1.34 7.78 -11.08
N ARG A 59 -1.05 7.91 -9.78
CA ARG A 59 -0.23 9.01 -9.25
C ARG A 59 1.20 8.99 -9.81
N LEU A 60 1.84 7.82 -9.94
CA LEU A 60 3.16 7.69 -10.55
C LEU A 60 3.19 8.07 -12.04
N ARG A 61 2.06 7.92 -12.74
CA ARG A 61 1.90 8.31 -14.15
C ARG A 61 1.38 9.75 -14.33
N ALA A 62 1.15 10.48 -13.24
CA ALA A 62 0.46 11.77 -13.24
C ALA A 62 -0.93 11.72 -13.91
N GLU A 63 -1.62 10.60 -13.78
CA GLU A 63 -2.98 10.38 -14.27
C GLU A 63 -4.00 10.77 -13.20
N SER A 64 -5.16 11.26 -13.64
CA SER A 64 -6.30 11.52 -12.75
C SER A 64 -6.99 10.20 -12.41
N VAL A 65 -7.37 10.03 -11.14
CA VAL A 65 -8.17 8.90 -10.67
C VAL A 65 -9.18 9.39 -9.63
N ASP A 66 -10.35 8.77 -9.59
CA ASP A 66 -11.33 9.03 -8.54
C ASP A 66 -10.90 8.34 -7.24
N GLU A 67 -10.14 9.05 -6.42
CA GLU A 67 -9.62 8.54 -5.15
C GLU A 67 -10.75 8.11 -4.20
N GLN A 68 -11.88 8.82 -4.21
CA GLN A 68 -13.03 8.48 -3.36
C GLN A 68 -13.70 7.19 -3.81
N ALA A 69 -13.82 6.95 -5.12
CA ALA A 69 -14.30 5.68 -5.65
C ALA A 69 -13.38 4.51 -5.27
N LEU A 70 -12.06 4.71 -5.31
CA LEU A 70 -11.09 3.69 -4.88
C LEU A 70 -11.22 3.37 -3.39
N LEU A 71 -11.30 4.39 -2.53
CA LEU A 71 -11.48 4.21 -1.09
C LEU A 71 -12.82 3.55 -0.76
N ALA A 72 -13.90 3.92 -1.47
CA ALA A 72 -15.20 3.29 -1.33
C ALA A 72 -15.17 1.81 -1.72
N ARG A 73 -14.51 1.47 -2.83
CA ARG A 73 -14.30 0.08 -3.26
C ARG A 73 -13.54 -0.72 -2.21
N ALA A 74 -12.44 -0.18 -1.69
CA ALA A 74 -11.66 -0.84 -0.64
C ALA A 74 -12.50 -1.08 0.63
N ARG A 75 -13.32 -0.10 1.04
CA ARG A 75 -14.22 -0.20 2.21
C ARG A 75 -15.32 -1.25 2.03
N GLN A 76 -15.82 -1.43 0.82
CA GLN A 76 -16.89 -2.40 0.52
C GLN A 76 -16.34 -3.81 0.27
N GLY A 77 -15.02 -3.93 0.06
CA GLY A 77 -14.32 -5.16 -0.23
C GLY A 77 -14.38 -6.21 0.89
N ARG A 78 -14.12 -7.47 0.51
CA ARG A 78 -14.18 -8.63 1.42
C ARG A 78 -13.25 -8.47 2.64
N ALA A 79 -12.09 -7.84 2.47
CA ALA A 79 -11.16 -7.58 3.57
C ALA A 79 -11.80 -6.70 4.66
N ALA A 80 -12.39 -5.57 4.27
CA ALA A 80 -13.04 -4.66 5.21
C ALA A 80 -14.26 -5.30 5.88
N GLN A 81 -15.00 -6.17 5.18
CA GLN A 81 -16.14 -6.89 5.75
C GLN A 81 -15.75 -7.77 6.95
N ARG A 82 -14.50 -8.26 7.03
CA ARG A 82 -14.02 -9.06 8.17
C ARG A 82 -13.94 -8.27 9.48
N PHE A 83 -13.91 -6.94 9.40
CA PHE A 83 -13.83 -6.05 10.55
C PHE A 83 -15.22 -5.55 11.01
N LEU A 84 -16.31 -5.92 10.32
CA LEU A 84 -17.66 -5.48 10.68
C LEU A 84 -18.13 -6.00 12.04
N GLU A 85 -17.67 -7.18 12.45
CA GLU A 85 -18.01 -7.77 13.74
C GLU A 85 -17.30 -7.10 14.93
N ASN A 86 -16.31 -6.21 14.66
CA ASN A 86 -15.62 -5.39 15.64
C ASN A 86 -15.05 -6.18 16.84
N HIS A 87 -14.13 -7.09 16.55
CA HIS A 87 -13.43 -7.89 17.57
C HIS A 87 -12.26 -7.11 18.18
N PRO A 88 -11.81 -7.39 19.42
CA PRO A 88 -10.64 -6.74 20.01
C PRO A 88 -9.37 -6.85 19.17
N ASP A 89 -9.20 -7.98 18.47
CA ASP A 89 -8.06 -8.24 17.58
C ASP A 89 -8.28 -7.77 16.13
N ALA A 90 -9.49 -7.29 15.81
CA ALA A 90 -9.88 -6.76 14.50
C ALA A 90 -10.96 -5.68 14.65
N PRO A 91 -10.64 -4.54 15.27
CA PRO A 91 -11.61 -3.48 15.53
C PRO A 91 -12.03 -2.82 14.22
N SER A 92 -13.31 -2.46 14.10
CA SER A 92 -13.85 -1.85 12.88
C SER A 92 -13.16 -0.54 12.50
N THR A 93 -12.62 0.17 13.51
CA THR A 93 -11.83 1.40 13.32
C THR A 93 -10.55 1.19 12.52
N ASP A 94 -10.02 -0.03 12.44
CA ASP A 94 -8.82 -0.32 11.62
C ASP A 94 -9.09 -0.06 10.15
N VAL A 95 -10.32 -0.30 9.66
CA VAL A 95 -10.71 0.04 8.29
C VAL A 95 -10.68 1.55 8.10
N ASP A 96 -11.14 2.32 9.07
CA ASP A 96 -11.11 3.78 9.01
C ASP A 96 -9.69 4.32 8.98
N TYR A 97 -8.79 3.75 9.79
CA TYR A 97 -7.39 4.16 9.81
C TYR A 97 -6.64 3.76 8.54
N CYS A 98 -6.83 2.53 8.05
CA CYS A 98 -6.16 2.05 6.84
C CYS A 98 -6.58 2.82 5.57
N LEU A 99 -7.80 3.36 5.55
CA LEU A 99 -8.34 4.10 4.41
C LEU A 99 -8.12 5.62 4.51
N GLN A 100 -7.37 6.11 5.50
CA GLN A 100 -6.92 7.50 5.49
C GLN A 100 -5.91 7.69 4.36
N LEU A 101 -6.10 8.75 3.58
CA LEU A 101 -5.21 9.08 2.48
C LEU A 101 -4.14 10.06 2.96
N ASP A 102 -2.88 9.78 2.63
CA ASP A 102 -1.75 10.70 2.81
C ASP A 102 -1.56 11.23 4.25
N LYS A 103 -1.94 10.41 5.24
CA LYS A 103 -1.83 10.74 6.66
C LYS A 103 -0.40 10.95 7.13
N PHE A 104 0.56 10.24 6.53
CA PHE A 104 1.96 10.21 6.97
C PHE A 104 2.93 10.55 5.84
N GLY A 105 3.89 11.43 6.13
CA GLY A 105 4.94 11.88 5.21
C GLY A 105 6.21 11.01 5.22
N PHE A 106 6.08 9.69 5.32
CA PHE A 106 7.22 8.78 5.30
C PHE A 106 6.94 7.54 4.45
N VAL A 107 8.00 6.89 4.00
CA VAL A 107 7.95 5.56 3.35
C VAL A 107 8.50 4.50 4.29
N MET A 108 8.07 3.26 4.11
CA MET A 108 8.62 2.10 4.80
C MET A 108 9.45 1.29 3.82
N SER A 109 10.77 1.41 3.92
CA SER A 109 11.72 0.64 3.10
C SER A 109 12.06 -0.66 3.81
N VAL A 110 12.11 -1.75 3.04
CA VAL A 110 12.36 -3.10 3.54
C VAL A 110 13.74 -3.56 3.11
N ALA A 111 14.54 -4.00 4.08
CA ALA A 111 15.81 -4.66 3.86
C ALA A 111 15.81 -6.07 4.49
N ARG A 112 16.71 -6.93 4.02
CA ARG A 112 16.96 -8.24 4.65
C ARG A 112 18.12 -8.13 5.62
N GLU A 113 17.87 -8.48 6.87
CA GLU A 113 18.83 -8.43 7.97
C GLU A 113 18.74 -9.70 8.78
N ASP A 114 19.87 -10.38 9.00
CA ASP A 114 19.94 -11.63 9.77
C ASP A 114 18.90 -12.68 9.36
N GLY A 115 18.59 -12.75 8.05
CA GLY A 115 17.60 -13.68 7.51
C GLY A 115 16.13 -13.25 7.65
N ALA A 116 15.84 -12.12 8.29
CA ALA A 116 14.51 -11.53 8.41
C ALA A 116 14.31 -10.34 7.47
N LEU A 117 13.06 -10.02 7.16
CA LEU A 117 12.69 -8.78 6.45
C LEU A 117 12.37 -7.72 7.50
N VAL A 118 13.09 -6.59 7.44
CA VAL A 118 12.98 -5.50 8.41
C VAL A 118 12.51 -4.25 7.66
N ALA A 119 11.36 -3.73 8.07
CA ALA A 119 10.84 -2.45 7.57
C ALA A 119 11.35 -1.31 8.45
N ARG A 120 11.91 -0.26 7.83
CA ARG A 120 12.27 0.97 8.51
C ARG A 120 11.60 2.16 7.87
N ARG A 121 11.22 3.10 8.74
CA ARG A 121 10.76 4.42 8.32
C ARG A 121 11.90 5.19 7.67
N THR A 122 11.67 5.67 6.46
CA THR A 122 12.55 6.57 5.71
C THR A 122 11.73 7.78 5.29
N PHE A 123 12.28 8.99 5.43
CA PHE A 123 11.57 10.21 5.03
C PHE A 123 11.85 10.53 3.56
N SER A 124 10.82 10.96 2.83
CA SER A 124 11.05 11.69 1.58
C SER A 124 11.60 13.07 1.95
N VAL A 125 12.78 13.40 1.44
CA VAL A 125 13.38 14.74 1.58
C VAL A 125 12.52 15.78 0.87
#